data_AF-A0A3M0FQ63-F1
#
_entry.id   AF-A0A3M0FQ63-F1
#
_cell.length_a   1.000
_cell.length_b   1.000
_cell.length_c   1.000
_cell.angle_alpha   90.00
_cell.angle_beta   90.00
_cell.angle_gamma   90.00
#
_symmetry.space_group_name_H-M   'P 1'
#
loop_
_entity.id
_entity.type
_entity.pdbx_description
1 polymer ?
#
loop_
_entity_poly.entity_id
_entity_poly.type
_entity_poly.pdbx_seq_one_letter_code
_entity_poly.pdbx_strand_id
1 'polypeptide(L)'
;MSDVLDGLSLGKIPVAGTKRRSFGAQLNGQVYRIGRVWANRAFVVVQENLRLLYVHRDYGNYAAVARRVFDKDDVTYDYDHVLGRALCKQQGFDYILITRLDQTANRSHGSLERPQTAGQLAGKKFITLDKFCFADDRIFYKMLGVPYRNVPLRSRIPGYNLVKEHQRQVTPVQARLIRHALGMTHNRLNLSGLTPINR
;
A
#
# COMPACT_ATOMS: atom_id res chain seq x y z
N MET A 1 -23.20 0.09 -7.36
CA MET A 1 -21.88 -0.56 -7.43
C MET A 1 -21.06 -0.03 -6.26
N SER A 2 -20.64 -0.86 -5.31
CA SER A 2 -19.95 -0.36 -4.11
C SER A 2 -18.44 -0.44 -4.28
N ASP A 3 -17.77 0.71 -4.28
CA ASP A 3 -16.29 0.88 -4.24
C ASP A 3 -15.69 0.52 -2.88
N VAL A 4 -16.39 -0.32 -2.12
CA VAL A 4 -16.24 -0.50 -0.69
C VAL A 4 -15.62 -1.88 -0.43
N LEU A 5 -14.44 -1.87 0.17
CA LEU A 5 -13.79 -3.02 0.78
C LEU A 5 -14.17 -3.04 2.26
N ASP A 6 -15.23 -3.77 2.61
CA ASP A 6 -15.71 -3.93 3.99
C ASP A 6 -15.79 -2.61 4.78
N GLY A 7 -16.53 -1.66 4.22
CA GLY A 7 -16.72 -0.31 4.78
C GLY A 7 -15.71 0.75 4.35
N LEU A 8 -14.60 0.38 3.68
CA LEU A 8 -13.57 1.33 3.24
C LEU A 8 -13.56 1.54 1.73
N SER A 9 -13.69 2.80 1.29
CA SER A 9 -13.45 3.16 -0.11
C SER A 9 -11.98 2.97 -0.47
N LEU A 10 -11.70 2.36 -1.62
CA LEU A 10 -10.35 2.17 -2.15
C LEU A 10 -9.53 3.47 -2.18
N GLY A 11 -10.15 4.58 -2.55
CA GLY A 11 -9.54 5.91 -2.58
C GLY A 11 -9.13 6.46 -1.21
N LYS A 12 -9.66 5.87 -0.14
CA LYS A 12 -9.38 6.25 1.25
C LYS A 12 -8.32 5.37 1.91
N ILE A 13 -7.77 4.39 1.21
CA ILE A 13 -6.65 3.58 1.72
C ILE A 13 -5.37 4.43 1.64
N PRO A 14 -4.74 4.78 2.78
CA PRO A 14 -3.45 5.42 2.76
C PRO A 14 -2.42 4.37 2.33
N VAL A 15 -1.70 4.67 1.25
CA VAL A 15 -0.64 3.81 0.69
C VAL A 15 0.73 4.14 1.27
N ALA A 16 0.89 5.33 1.85
CA ALA A 16 2.02 5.71 2.66
C ALA A 16 1.64 6.76 3.70
N GLY A 17 2.49 6.96 4.70
CA GLY A 17 2.28 7.93 5.76
C GLY A 17 3.48 8.10 6.69
N THR A 18 3.43 9.14 7.53
CA THR A 18 4.57 9.55 8.36
C THR A 18 4.60 8.90 9.73
N LYS A 19 3.44 8.68 10.36
CA LYS A 19 3.36 8.16 11.74
C LYS A 19 2.41 6.97 11.81
N ARG A 20 2.91 5.83 12.30
CA ARG A 20 2.12 4.61 12.60
C ARG A 20 0.80 4.90 13.31
N ARG A 21 0.86 5.70 14.38
CA ARG A 21 -0.31 6.01 15.22
C ARG A 21 -1.46 6.65 14.44
N SER A 22 -1.14 7.40 13.38
CA SER A 22 -2.16 8.06 12.56
C SER A 22 -2.98 7.06 11.76
N PHE A 23 -2.42 5.92 11.34
CA PHE A 23 -3.10 4.97 10.45
C PHE A 23 -4.34 4.35 11.09
N GLY A 24 -4.27 3.95 12.36
CA GLY A 24 -5.44 3.38 13.06
C GLY A 24 -6.60 4.37 13.13
N ALA A 25 -6.31 5.65 13.40
CA ALA A 25 -7.33 6.70 13.41
C ALA A 25 -7.90 6.98 12.00
N GLN A 26 -7.03 7.08 10.99
CA GLN A 26 -7.42 7.35 9.60
C GLN A 26 -8.32 6.26 9.02
N LEU A 27 -8.03 5.01 9.34
CA LEU A 27 -8.73 3.83 8.83
C LEU A 27 -9.87 3.38 9.75
N ASN A 28 -10.10 4.06 10.88
CA ASN A 28 -10.99 3.58 11.93
C ASN A 28 -10.73 2.09 12.28
N GLY A 29 -9.46 1.72 12.39
CA GLY A 29 -9.01 0.33 12.51
C GLY A 29 -8.11 0.10 13.72
N GLN A 30 -8.02 -1.16 14.14
CA GLN A 30 -7.14 -1.57 15.23
C GLN A 30 -5.73 -1.86 14.69
N VAL A 31 -4.71 -1.31 15.36
CA VAL A 31 -3.31 -1.52 14.99
C VAL A 31 -2.76 -2.73 15.75
N TYR A 32 -2.01 -3.59 15.05
CA TYR A 32 -1.40 -4.80 15.57
C TYR A 32 0.10 -4.86 15.30
N ARG A 33 0.81 -5.47 16.24
CA ARG A 33 2.19 -5.94 16.11
C ARG A 33 2.19 -7.33 15.48
N ILE A 34 3.22 -7.65 14.70
CA ILE A 34 3.35 -8.94 14.00
C ILE A 34 4.37 -9.82 14.72
N GLY A 35 3.90 -10.73 15.57
CA GLY A 35 4.74 -11.60 16.40
C GLY A 35 5.78 -10.80 17.20
N ARG A 36 7.06 -11.13 16.98
CA ARG A 36 8.22 -10.45 17.61
C ARG A 36 8.75 -9.24 16.82
N VAL A 37 8.15 -8.91 15.67
CA VAL A 37 8.58 -7.75 14.86
C VAL A 37 8.21 -6.47 15.60
N TRP A 38 9.18 -5.55 15.73
CA TRP A 38 8.92 -4.27 16.37
C TRP A 38 7.96 -3.42 15.54
N ALA A 39 6.98 -2.80 16.19
CA ALA A 39 5.90 -2.09 15.51
C ALA A 39 6.37 -0.85 14.73
N ASN A 40 7.54 -0.30 15.05
CA ASN A 40 8.18 0.78 14.29
C ASN A 40 8.82 0.30 12.97
N ARG A 41 9.01 -1.02 12.79
CA ARG A 41 9.52 -1.62 11.55
C ARG A 41 8.39 -2.10 10.65
N ALA A 42 7.38 -2.74 11.23
CA ALA A 42 6.20 -3.19 10.52
C ALA A 42 5.01 -3.32 11.47
N PHE A 43 3.82 -3.01 10.97
CA PHE A 43 2.57 -3.17 11.70
C PHE A 43 1.42 -3.46 10.75
N VAL A 44 0.35 -4.01 11.30
CA VAL A 44 -0.88 -4.29 10.55
C VAL A 44 -1.98 -3.38 11.08
N VAL A 45 -2.79 -2.82 10.19
CA VAL A 45 -4.08 -2.23 10.56
C VAL A 45 -5.18 -3.18 10.11
N VAL A 46 -6.06 -3.55 11.04
CA VAL A 46 -7.24 -4.35 10.74
C VAL A 46 -8.47 -3.47 10.89
N GLN A 47 -9.30 -3.44 9.85
CA GLN A 47 -10.61 -2.80 9.83
C GLN A 47 -11.58 -3.82 9.24
N GLU A 48 -12.54 -4.30 10.04
CA GLU A 48 -13.43 -5.40 9.65
C GLU A 48 -12.64 -6.63 9.13
N ASN A 49 -12.86 -7.07 7.88
CA ASN A 49 -12.10 -8.15 7.24
C ASN A 49 -10.92 -7.65 6.36
N LEU A 50 -10.64 -6.35 6.36
CA LEU A 50 -9.49 -5.77 5.66
C LEU A 50 -8.24 -5.80 6.55
N ARG A 51 -7.12 -6.25 5.98
CA ARG A 51 -5.81 -6.28 6.62
C ARG A 51 -4.79 -5.49 5.80
N LEU A 52 -4.30 -4.39 6.34
CA LEU A 52 -3.33 -3.53 5.67
C LEU A 52 -1.97 -3.62 6.36
N LEU A 53 -0.98 -4.20 5.67
CA LEU A 53 0.39 -4.32 6.16
C LEU A 53 1.20 -3.08 5.79
N TYR A 54 1.68 -2.36 6.79
CA TYR A 54 2.59 -1.24 6.61
C TYR A 54 3.98 -1.58 7.12
N VAL A 55 4.99 -1.20 6.36
CA VAL A 55 6.40 -1.37 6.74
C VAL A 55 7.13 -0.04 6.69
N HIS A 56 8.12 0.11 7.55
CA HIS A 56 9.02 1.25 7.51
C HIS A 56 9.81 1.22 6.20
N ARG A 57 9.99 2.36 5.53
CA ARG A 57 10.65 2.47 4.22
C ARG A 57 12.07 1.91 4.19
N ASP A 58 12.72 1.80 5.34
CA ASP A 58 14.10 1.29 5.48
C ASP A 58 14.16 -0.16 6.00
N TYR A 59 13.02 -0.82 6.21
CA TYR A 59 12.98 -2.18 6.72
C TYR A 59 13.14 -3.20 5.58
N GLY A 60 14.35 -3.76 5.42
CA GLY A 60 14.67 -4.67 4.31
C GLY A 60 14.00 -6.05 4.35
N ASN A 61 13.50 -6.50 5.52
CA ASN A 61 12.93 -7.85 5.68
C ASN A 61 11.38 -7.85 5.57
N TYR A 62 10.82 -6.94 4.77
CA TYR A 62 9.38 -6.77 4.61
C TYR A 62 8.71 -8.00 3.97
N ALA A 63 9.34 -8.65 2.98
CA ALA A 63 8.78 -9.81 2.30
C ALA A 63 8.56 -11.00 3.25
N ALA A 64 9.48 -11.25 4.18
CA ALA A 64 9.32 -12.30 5.18
C ALA A 64 8.18 -11.98 6.17
N VAL A 65 7.98 -10.70 6.50
CA VAL A 65 6.86 -10.26 7.33
C VAL A 65 5.54 -10.40 6.57
N ALA A 66 5.52 -10.03 5.29
CA ALA A 66 4.35 -10.16 4.43
C ALA A 66 3.85 -11.61 4.35
N ARG A 67 4.75 -12.59 4.20
CA ARG A 67 4.40 -14.02 4.23
C ARG A 67 3.81 -14.53 5.55
N ARG A 68 4.00 -13.81 6.66
CA ARG A 68 3.38 -14.14 7.96
C ARG A 68 1.99 -13.52 8.11
N VAL A 69 1.75 -12.45 7.37
CA VAL A 69 0.55 -11.62 7.48
C VAL A 69 -0.49 -12.02 6.44
N PHE A 70 -0.03 -12.32 5.23
CA PHE A 70 -0.86 -12.78 4.14
C PHE A 70 -0.94 -14.30 4.13
N ASP A 71 -2.14 -14.83 3.91
CA ASP A 71 -2.33 -16.27 3.75
C ASP A 71 -1.47 -16.81 2.61
N LYS A 72 -1.08 -18.08 2.70
CA LYS A 72 -0.45 -18.77 1.57
C LYS A 72 -1.46 -18.85 0.43
N ASP A 73 -0.99 -18.56 -0.77
CA ASP A 73 -1.76 -18.69 -2.01
C ASP A 73 -0.94 -19.56 -2.96
N ASP A 74 -1.61 -20.34 -3.80
CA ASP A 74 -0.99 -21.27 -4.75
C ASP A 74 -0.38 -20.54 -5.95
N VAL A 75 -0.69 -19.26 -6.11
CA VAL A 75 -0.17 -18.42 -7.17
C VAL A 75 1.06 -17.64 -6.71
N THR A 76 2.11 -17.63 -7.53
CA THR A 76 3.38 -16.96 -7.26
C THR A 76 3.23 -15.44 -7.39
N TYR A 77 3.17 -14.73 -6.27
CA TYR A 77 3.19 -13.27 -6.20
C TYR A 77 4.44 -12.74 -5.51
N ASP A 78 4.84 -11.52 -5.88
CA ASP A 78 5.81 -10.76 -5.12
C ASP A 78 5.08 -9.95 -4.05
N TYR A 79 5.63 -9.94 -2.84
CA TYR A 79 5.24 -8.98 -1.81
C TYR A 79 6.15 -7.78 -1.96
N ASP A 80 5.60 -6.62 -2.31
CA ASP A 80 6.39 -5.41 -2.46
C ASP A 80 5.61 -4.17 -2.06
N HIS A 81 6.34 -3.07 -1.95
CA HIS A 81 5.81 -1.76 -1.66
C HIS A 81 4.93 -1.30 -2.82
N VAL A 82 3.74 -0.83 -2.46
CA VAL A 82 2.86 -0.20 -3.44
C VAL A 82 3.49 1.07 -4.03
N LEU A 83 4.31 1.77 -3.23
CA LEU A 83 5.11 2.93 -3.59
C LEU A 83 6.60 2.66 -3.43
N GLY A 84 7.39 3.11 -4.40
CA GLY A 84 8.85 2.99 -4.36
C GLY A 84 9.47 3.72 -3.17
N ARG A 85 10.41 3.05 -2.50
CA ARG A 85 11.09 3.57 -1.30
C ARG A 85 11.74 4.94 -1.51
N ALA A 86 12.32 5.17 -2.68
CA ALA A 86 13.01 6.42 -3.01
C ALA A 86 12.04 7.61 -3.06
N LEU A 87 10.88 7.42 -3.67
CA LEU A 87 9.81 8.41 -3.66
C LEU A 87 9.32 8.67 -2.24
N CYS A 88 9.02 7.62 -1.45
CA CYS A 88 8.57 7.80 -0.08
C CYS A 88 9.58 8.59 0.76
N LYS A 89 10.88 8.34 0.57
CA LYS A 89 11.95 9.11 1.19
C LYS A 89 11.94 10.59 0.77
N GLN A 90 11.73 10.88 -0.52
CA GLN A 90 11.65 12.24 -1.06
C GLN A 90 10.46 13.02 -0.48
N GLN A 91 9.32 12.34 -0.31
CA GLN A 91 8.07 12.91 0.21
C GLN A 91 7.96 12.87 1.75
N GLY A 92 8.99 12.36 2.44
CA GLY A 92 9.01 12.30 3.90
C GLY A 92 8.09 11.25 4.54
N PHE A 93 7.61 10.27 3.77
CA PHE A 93 6.83 9.15 4.31
C PHE A 93 7.74 8.08 4.90
N ASP A 94 7.42 7.64 6.13
CA ASP A 94 8.20 6.64 6.85
C ASP A 94 7.62 5.25 6.69
N TYR A 95 6.30 5.12 6.49
CA TYR A 95 5.61 3.85 6.36
C TYR A 95 4.91 3.72 5.02
N ILE A 96 4.98 2.53 4.43
CA ILE A 96 4.47 2.22 3.10
C ILE A 96 3.66 0.93 3.16
N LEU A 97 2.54 0.89 2.45
CA LEU A 97 1.71 -0.30 2.31
C LEU A 97 2.42 -1.37 1.48
N ILE A 98 2.35 -2.62 1.94
CA ILE A 98 2.79 -3.82 1.21
C ILE A 98 1.56 -4.50 0.62
N THR A 99 1.69 -4.92 -0.64
CA THR A 99 0.65 -5.65 -1.38
C THR A 99 1.22 -6.89 -2.05
N ARG A 100 0.34 -7.86 -2.36
CA ARG A 100 0.62 -8.92 -3.33
C ARG A 100 0.55 -8.31 -4.73
N LEU A 101 1.62 -8.47 -5.50
CA LEU A 101 1.72 -7.91 -6.85
C LEU A 101 2.14 -8.98 -7.84
N ASP A 102 1.56 -8.89 -9.04
CA ASP A 102 2.07 -9.61 -10.21
C ASP A 102 3.50 -9.14 -10.53
N GLN A 103 4.41 -10.09 -10.77
CA GLN A 103 5.83 -9.78 -10.97
C GLN A 103 6.06 -8.89 -12.21
N THR A 104 5.32 -9.13 -13.28
CA THR A 104 5.45 -8.38 -14.55
C THR A 104 4.97 -6.95 -14.35
N ALA A 105 3.80 -6.80 -13.73
CA ALA A 105 3.27 -5.49 -13.36
C ALA A 105 4.25 -4.75 -12.45
N ASN A 106 4.70 -5.35 -11.35
CA ASN A 106 5.58 -4.70 -10.38
C ASN A 106 6.87 -4.16 -11.04
N ARG A 107 7.56 -4.99 -11.82
CA ARG A 107 8.79 -4.58 -12.53
C ARG A 107 8.54 -3.45 -13.51
N SER A 108 7.42 -3.46 -14.23
CA SER A 108 7.10 -2.45 -15.24
C SER A 108 6.78 -1.08 -14.64
N HIS A 109 6.23 -1.02 -13.42
CA HIS A 109 5.96 0.22 -12.70
C HIS A 109 7.19 0.75 -11.97
N GLY A 110 8.04 -0.13 -11.43
CA GLY A 110 9.22 0.26 -10.64
C GLY A 110 10.27 1.09 -11.39
N SER A 111 10.35 1.02 -12.73
CA SER A 111 11.25 1.85 -13.54
C SER A 111 10.91 3.34 -13.47
N LEU A 112 9.65 3.68 -13.20
CA LEU A 112 9.12 5.05 -13.17
C LEU A 112 9.04 5.63 -11.75
N GLU A 113 9.09 4.76 -10.75
CA GLU A 113 9.22 5.14 -9.34
C GLU A 113 10.66 5.50 -8.97
N ARG A 114 11.61 5.31 -9.90
CA ARG A 114 12.97 5.82 -9.76
C ARG A 114 12.92 7.35 -9.75
N PRO A 115 13.69 8.02 -8.87
CA PRO A 115 13.77 9.47 -8.88
C PRO A 115 14.10 9.93 -10.30
N GLN A 116 13.26 10.79 -10.88
CA GLN A 116 13.67 11.55 -12.04
C GLN A 116 14.94 12.28 -11.63
N THR A 117 15.98 12.11 -12.45
CA THR A 117 17.40 12.43 -12.24
C THR A 117 17.66 13.51 -11.18
N ALA A 118 18.70 13.27 -10.39
CA ALA A 118 19.25 14.14 -9.34
C ALA A 118 19.61 15.59 -9.77
N GLY A 119 19.18 16.06 -10.95
CA GLY A 119 19.23 17.46 -11.36
C GLY A 119 17.88 18.21 -11.25
N GLN A 120 16.73 17.53 -11.23
CA GLN A 120 15.42 18.22 -11.22
C GLN A 120 14.80 18.38 -9.82
N LEU A 121 15.25 17.57 -8.84
CA LEU A 121 14.71 17.56 -7.47
C LEU A 121 15.77 17.40 -6.38
N ALA A 122 17.08 17.43 -6.72
CA ALA A 122 18.14 17.39 -5.72
C ALA A 122 18.14 18.67 -4.90
N GLY A 123 17.60 18.57 -3.69
CA GLY A 123 17.72 19.62 -2.67
C GLY A 123 16.45 19.86 -1.88
N LYS A 124 15.26 19.51 -2.38
CA LYS A 124 14.01 19.74 -1.65
C LYS A 124 13.44 18.42 -1.12
N LYS A 125 13.74 18.11 0.15
CA LYS A 125 12.83 17.28 0.95
C LYS A 125 11.51 18.04 1.02
N PHE A 126 10.51 17.59 0.29
CA PHE A 126 9.17 18.11 0.46
C PHE A 126 8.63 17.44 1.73
N ILE A 127 8.74 18.13 2.85
CA ILE A 127 7.99 17.75 4.04
C ILE A 127 6.56 18.18 3.74
N THR A 128 5.74 17.24 3.27
CA THR A 128 4.30 17.51 3.15
C THR A 128 3.69 17.64 4.54
N LEU A 129 2.77 18.58 4.71
CA LEU A 129 1.89 18.65 5.88
C LEU A 129 0.87 17.50 5.88
N ASP A 130 0.68 16.84 4.72
CA ASP A 130 -0.19 15.70 4.56
C ASP A 130 0.41 14.49 5.26
N LYS A 131 -0.29 13.97 6.26
CA LYS A 131 0.15 12.82 7.05
C LYS A 131 0.18 11.52 6.23
N PHE A 132 -0.49 11.51 5.07
CA PHE A 132 -0.72 10.34 4.23
C PHE A 132 -0.61 10.66 2.75
N CYS A 133 -0.31 9.62 1.98
CA CYS A 133 -0.53 9.54 0.54
C CYS A 133 -1.57 8.45 0.28
N PHE A 134 -2.52 8.70 -0.62
CA PHE A 134 -3.61 7.79 -0.95
C PHE A 134 -3.42 7.15 -2.33
N ALA A 135 -4.10 6.02 -2.56
CA ALA A 135 -4.01 5.30 -3.83
C ALA A 135 -4.54 6.15 -5.00
N ASP A 136 -3.71 6.36 -6.01
CA ASP A 136 -4.11 6.97 -7.29
C ASP A 136 -4.33 5.91 -8.37
N ASP A 137 -4.72 6.34 -9.57
CA ASP A 137 -4.91 5.47 -10.72
C ASP A 137 -3.76 4.51 -11.01
N ARG A 138 -2.51 4.94 -10.85
CA ARG A 138 -1.33 4.11 -11.18
C ARG A 138 -1.18 2.99 -10.18
N ILE A 139 -1.37 3.30 -8.90
CA ILE A 139 -1.41 2.30 -7.83
C ILE A 139 -2.53 1.30 -8.09
N PHE A 140 -3.72 1.77 -8.48
CA PHE A 140 -4.81 0.87 -8.83
C PHE A 140 -4.44 -0.06 -9.97
N TYR A 141 -3.87 0.44 -11.06
CA TYR A 141 -3.43 -0.44 -12.16
C TYR A 141 -2.31 -1.41 -11.76
N LYS A 142 -1.41 -1.01 -10.86
CA LYS A 142 -0.39 -1.89 -10.28
C LYS A 142 -1.03 -3.03 -9.49
N MET A 143 -2.01 -2.73 -8.63
CA MET A 143 -2.79 -3.74 -7.88
C MET A 143 -3.65 -4.63 -8.79
N LEU A 144 -4.11 -4.12 -9.92
CA LEU A 144 -4.84 -4.90 -10.94
C LEU A 144 -3.91 -5.81 -11.78
N GLY A 145 -2.59 -5.76 -11.57
CA GLY A 145 -1.63 -6.53 -12.36
C GLY A 145 -1.46 -6.02 -13.79
N VAL A 146 -1.85 -4.77 -14.09
CA VAL A 146 -1.74 -4.20 -15.43
C VAL A 146 -0.32 -3.64 -15.61
N PRO A 147 0.47 -4.17 -16.58
CA PRO A 147 1.78 -3.61 -16.88
C PRO A 147 1.68 -2.14 -17.28
N TYR A 148 2.64 -1.32 -16.85
CA TYR A 148 2.56 0.15 -17.04
C TYR A 148 2.32 0.57 -18.50
N ARG A 149 2.95 -0.12 -19.46
CA ARG A 149 2.77 0.11 -20.91
C ARG A 149 1.32 -0.04 -21.41
N ASN A 150 0.46 -0.68 -20.63
CA ASN A 150 -0.96 -0.91 -20.93
C ASN A 150 -1.89 -0.01 -20.10
N VAL A 151 -1.34 0.81 -19.19
CA VAL A 151 -2.12 1.80 -18.44
C VAL A 151 -2.62 2.89 -19.41
N PRO A 152 -3.87 3.37 -19.35
CA PRO A 152 -4.34 4.46 -20.20
C PRO A 152 -3.46 5.71 -20.05
N LEU A 153 -3.17 6.41 -21.16
CA LEU A 153 -2.29 7.60 -21.16
C LEU A 153 -2.71 8.67 -20.14
N ARG A 154 -4.01 8.92 -19.99
CA ARG A 154 -4.55 9.85 -18.97
C ARG A 154 -4.19 9.51 -17.53
N SER A 155 -3.94 8.22 -17.26
CA SER A 155 -3.57 7.70 -15.95
C SER A 155 -2.05 7.53 -15.80
N ARG A 156 -1.27 7.80 -16.85
CA ARG A 156 0.20 7.84 -16.84
C ARG A 156 0.72 9.23 -16.43
N ILE A 157 0.18 9.76 -15.34
CA ILE A 157 0.56 11.10 -14.85
C ILE A 157 2.04 11.05 -14.39
N PRO A 158 2.91 11.96 -14.87
CA PRO A 158 4.26 12.10 -14.34
C PRO A 158 4.20 12.65 -12.92
N GLY A 159 4.85 11.98 -11.97
CA GLY A 159 4.87 12.39 -10.56
C GLY A 159 3.66 11.89 -9.75
N TYR A 160 3.81 11.82 -8.43
CA TYR A 160 2.74 11.37 -7.54
C TYR A 160 1.86 12.52 -7.14
N ASN A 161 0.60 12.45 -7.54
CA ASN A 161 -0.41 13.36 -7.02
C ASN A 161 -0.64 12.99 -5.56
N LEU A 162 -0.18 13.86 -4.65
CA LEU A 162 -0.55 13.82 -3.24
C LEU A 162 -2.01 14.30 -3.14
N VAL A 163 -2.95 13.49 -3.62
CA VAL A 163 -4.37 13.79 -3.50
C VAL A 163 -4.84 13.38 -2.10
N LYS A 164 -5.71 14.17 -1.49
CA LYS A 164 -6.32 13.86 -0.19
C LYS A 164 -7.24 12.64 -0.25
N GLU A 165 -7.81 12.35 -1.41
CA GLU A 165 -8.64 11.18 -1.69
C GLU A 165 -8.80 11.04 -3.21
N HIS A 166 -8.81 9.81 -3.74
CA HIS A 166 -9.07 9.56 -5.17
C HIS A 166 -10.37 8.79 -5.35
N GLN A 167 -11.38 9.39 -5.99
CA GLN A 167 -12.63 8.68 -6.26
C GLN A 167 -12.52 7.92 -7.57
N ARG A 168 -12.58 6.59 -7.49
CA ARG A 168 -12.60 5.71 -8.65
C ARG A 168 -13.65 4.64 -8.48
N GLN A 169 -14.54 4.56 -9.47
CA GLN A 169 -15.47 3.43 -9.59
C GLN A 169 -14.73 2.20 -10.08
N VAL A 170 -14.92 1.07 -9.41
CA VAL A 170 -14.33 -0.22 -9.79
C VAL A 170 -15.40 -1.24 -10.16
N THR A 171 -15.13 -2.04 -11.19
CA THR A 171 -15.99 -3.18 -11.54
C THR A 171 -15.87 -4.29 -10.49
N PRO A 172 -16.83 -5.22 -10.37
CA PRO A 172 -16.73 -6.34 -9.43
C PRO A 172 -15.46 -7.19 -9.62
N VAL A 173 -15.02 -7.37 -10.87
CA VAL A 173 -13.79 -8.09 -11.21
C VAL A 173 -12.56 -7.33 -10.71
N GLN A 174 -12.51 -6.00 -10.93
CA GLN A 174 -11.44 -5.16 -10.43
C GLN A 174 -11.39 -5.15 -8.90
N ALA A 175 -12.55 -5.04 -8.24
CA ALA A 175 -12.64 -5.12 -6.79
C ALA A 175 -12.10 -6.46 -6.26
N ARG A 176 -12.40 -7.58 -6.92
CA ARG A 176 -11.84 -8.90 -6.55
C ARG A 176 -10.32 -8.93 -6.66
N LEU A 177 -9.75 -8.40 -7.74
CA LEU A 177 -8.30 -8.33 -7.92
C LEU A 177 -7.62 -7.44 -6.88
N ILE A 178 -8.23 -6.29 -6.55
CA ILE A 178 -7.66 -5.40 -5.53
C ILE A 178 -7.77 -6.00 -4.13
N ARG A 179 -8.90 -6.64 -3.81
CA ARG A 179 -9.06 -7.42 -2.56
C ARG A 179 -7.93 -8.44 -2.43
N HIS A 180 -7.67 -9.18 -3.51
CA HIS A 180 -6.58 -10.14 -3.56
C HIS A 180 -5.21 -9.48 -3.35
N ALA A 181 -4.92 -8.36 -4.02
CA ALA A 181 -3.67 -7.60 -3.87
C ALA A 181 -3.46 -7.10 -2.42
N LEU A 182 -4.54 -6.74 -1.73
CA LEU A 182 -4.55 -6.34 -0.33
C LEU A 182 -4.58 -7.54 0.63
N GLY A 183 -4.56 -8.77 0.12
CA GLY A 183 -4.58 -10.00 0.90
C GLY A 183 -5.89 -10.26 1.65
N MET A 184 -6.99 -9.67 1.19
CA MET A 184 -8.32 -9.99 1.69
C MET A 184 -8.74 -11.36 1.20
N THR A 185 -9.30 -12.16 2.11
CA THR A 185 -9.90 -13.46 1.80
C THR A 185 -11.40 -13.43 2.09
N HIS A 186 -12.14 -14.42 1.56
CA HIS A 186 -13.57 -14.56 1.83
C HIS A 186 -13.85 -15.10 3.25
N ASN A 187 -12.82 -15.56 3.95
CA ASN A 187 -12.92 -16.13 5.29
C ASN A 187 -12.71 -15.04 6.35
N ARG A 188 -13.19 -15.31 7.57
CA ARG A 188 -12.90 -14.45 8.73
C ARG A 188 -11.39 -14.33 8.91
N LEU A 189 -10.91 -13.10 9.16
CA LEU A 189 -9.48 -12.84 9.34
C LEU A 189 -8.88 -13.68 10.48
N ASN A 190 -7.84 -14.46 10.16
CA ASN A 190 -7.05 -15.18 11.17
C ASN A 190 -6.05 -14.23 11.84
N LEU A 191 -6.32 -13.81 13.07
CA LEU A 191 -5.46 -12.88 13.82
C LEU A 191 -4.30 -13.58 14.57
N SER A 192 -4.07 -14.87 14.34
CA SER A 192 -2.97 -15.60 14.97
C SER A 192 -1.63 -14.93 14.68
N GLY A 193 -0.82 -14.73 15.73
CA GLY A 193 0.47 -14.03 15.63
C GLY A 193 0.36 -12.51 15.52
N LEU A 194 -0.84 -11.92 15.61
CA LEU A 194 -1.03 -10.48 15.74
C LEU A 194 -1.33 -10.12 17.21
N THR A 195 -0.60 -9.14 17.75
CA THR A 195 -0.86 -8.61 19.10
C THR A 195 -1.41 -7.19 18.99
N PRO A 196 -2.59 -6.87 19.53
CA PRO A 196 -3.13 -5.51 19.48
C PRO A 196 -2.17 -4.56 20.19
N ILE A 197 -1.94 -3.40 19.58
CA ILE A 197 -1.17 -2.32 20.18
C ILE A 197 -2.17 -1.27 20.64
N ASN A 198 -2.41 -1.23 21.95
CA ASN A 198 -3.18 -0.15 22.56
C ASN A 198 -2.38 1.17 22.43
N ARG A 199 -3.12 2.26 22.27
CA ARG A 199 -2.63 3.59 21.89
C ARG A 199 -1.40 4.05 22.68
#